data_AF-A0A948QYW9-F1
#
_entry.id   AF-A0A948QYW9-F1
#
_cell.length_a   1.000
_cell.length_b   1.000
_cell.length_c   1.000
_cell.angle_alpha   90.00
_cell.angle_beta   90.00
_cell.angle_gamma   90.00
#
_symmetry.space_group_name_H-M   'P 1'
#
loop_
_entity.id
_entity.type
_entity.pdbx_description
1 polymer ?
#
loop_
_entity_poly.entity_id
_entity_poly.type
_entity_poly.pdbx_seq_one_letter_code
_entity_poly.pdbx_strand_id
1 'polypeptide(L)' 'GWYKDRISVKKMGIKNFIQTNTNGNYSNLLQAANKNENIKVEIEKKDSDDKVNILVTINNLL' A
#
# COMPACT_ATOMS: atom_id res chain seq x y z
N GLY A 1 -7.69 -9.21 -3.10
CA GLY A 1 -7.28 -8.02 -3.88
C GLY A 1 -5.78 -8.08 -3.99
N TRP A 2 -5.23 -8.04 -5.21
CA TRP A 2 -3.92 -8.67 -5.52
C TRP A 2 -2.80 -8.41 -4.49
N TYR A 3 -2.60 -7.17 -4.04
CA TYR A 3 -1.53 -6.84 -3.09
C TYR A 3 -1.75 -7.44 -1.69
N LYS A 4 -3.00 -7.52 -1.21
CA LYS A 4 -3.33 -8.17 0.08
C LYS A 4 -3.09 -9.67 0.01
N ASP A 5 -3.46 -10.27 -1.13
CA ASP A 5 -3.29 -11.72 -1.35
C ASP A 5 -1.80 -12.06 -1.41
N ARG A 6 -0.99 -11.24 -2.10
CA ARG A 6 0.47 -11.37 -2.13
C ARG A 6 1.10 -11.28 -0.74
N ILE A 7 0.72 -10.27 0.06
CA ILE A 7 1.20 -10.09 1.44
C ILE A 7 0.89 -11.33 2.28
N SER A 8 -0.33 -11.86 2.16
CA SER A 8 -0.77 -13.06 2.88
C SER A 8 0.00 -14.31 2.45
N VAL A 9 0.05 -14.61 1.15
CA VAL A 9 0.74 -15.79 0.59
C VAL A 9 2.23 -15.79 0.93
N LYS A 10 2.88 -14.63 0.87
CA LYS A 10 4.31 -14.47 1.20
C LYS A 10 4.59 -14.32 2.70
N LYS A 11 3.55 -14.46 3.54
CA LYS A 11 3.63 -14.34 5.00
C LYS A 11 4.38 -13.08 5.45
N MET A 12 4.12 -11.97 4.77
CA MET A 12 4.76 -10.70 5.06
C MET A 12 4.17 -10.09 6.34
N GLY A 13 5.02 -9.58 7.22
CA GLY A 13 4.59 -8.83 8.39
C GLY A 13 4.26 -7.39 8.00
N ILE A 14 3.10 -6.90 8.44
CA ILE A 14 2.73 -5.49 8.26
C ILE A 14 3.70 -4.62 9.05
N LYS A 15 4.27 -3.62 8.39
CA LYS A 15 5.24 -2.66 8.94
C LYS A 15 4.61 -1.30 9.19
N ASN A 16 3.77 -0.87 8.26
CA ASN A 16 3.04 0.38 8.39
C ASN A 16 1.66 0.21 7.79
N PHE A 17 0.66 0.78 8.45
CA PHE A 17 -0.67 0.89 7.92
C PHE A 17 -1.26 2.23 8.35
N ILE A 18 -1.35 3.14 7.40
CA ILE A 18 -1.89 4.48 7.60
C ILE A 18 -3.08 4.63 6.66
N GLN A 19 -4.18 5.14 7.19
CA GLN A 19 -5.37 5.49 6.44
C GLN A 19 -5.81 6.87 6.93
N THR A 20 -5.85 7.82 6.03
CA THR A 20 -6.34 9.18 6.29
C THR A 20 -7.45 9.53 5.33
N ASN A 21 -8.43 10.25 5.87
CA ASN A 21 -9.51 10.87 5.11
C ASN A 21 -9.75 12.25 5.71
N THR A 22 -9.43 13.31 4.94
CA THR A 22 -9.58 14.69 5.40
C THR A 22 -10.07 15.56 4.25
N ASN A 23 -11.20 16.23 4.45
CA ASN A 23 -11.78 17.18 3.49
C ASN A 23 -11.90 16.58 2.07
N GLY A 24 -12.41 15.34 1.97
CA GLY A 24 -12.59 14.63 0.71
C GLY A 24 -11.32 14.00 0.12
N ASN A 25 -10.14 14.28 0.70
CA ASN A 25 -8.88 13.64 0.31
C ASN A 25 -8.67 12.32 1.04
N TYR A 26 -8.32 11.28 0.30
CA TYR A 26 -7.98 9.95 0.80
C TYR A 26 -6.50 9.66 0.57
N SER A 27 -5.82 9.15 1.60
CA SER A 27 -4.48 8.57 1.47
C SER A 27 -4.39 7.30 2.31
N ASN A 28 -4.10 6.17 1.68
CA ASN A 28 -3.83 4.91 2.34
C ASN A 28 -2.43 4.43 2.00
N LEU A 29 -1.63 4.20 3.03
CA LEU A 29 -0.32 3.56 2.93
C LEU A 29 -0.38 2.21 3.62
N LEU A 30 -0.10 1.15 2.87
CA LEU A 30 0.16 -0.18 3.41
C LEU A 30 1.59 -0.59 3.07
N GLN A 31 2.39 -0.86 4.09
CA GLN A 31 3.73 -1.40 3.93
C GLN A 31 3.84 -2.73 4.65
N ALA A 32 4.38 -3.73 3.96
CA ALA A 32 4.64 -5.05 4.53
C ALA A 32 6.00 -5.57 4.06
N ALA A 33 6.63 -6.40 4.87
CA ALA A 33 7.93 -6.98 4.51
C ALA A 33 8.10 -8.39 5.07
N ASN A 34 8.89 -9.19 4.37
CA ASN A 34 9.50 -10.41 4.89
C ASN A 34 11.03 -10.32 4.73
N LYS A 35 11.73 -11.45 4.89
CA LYS A 35 13.20 -11.48 4.80
C LYS A 35 13.75 -11.16 3.40
N ASN A 36 12.94 -11.31 2.35
CA ASN A 36 13.39 -11.26 0.96
C ASN A 36 12.82 -10.08 0.17
N GLU A 37 11.74 -9.47 0.67
CA GLU A 37 10.96 -8.48 -0.08
C GLU A 37 10.27 -7.48 0.85
N ASN A 38 10.22 -6.23 0.38
CA ASN A 38 9.40 -5.16 0.93
C ASN A 38 8.37 -4.74 -0.13
N ILE A 39 7.11 -4.66 0.26
CA ILE A 39 6.03 -4.11 -0.57
C ILE A 39 5.48 -2.86 0.09
N LYS A 40 5.30 -1.81 -0.72
CA LYS A 40 4.66 -0.55 -0.34
C LYS A 40 3.51 -0.29 -1.32
N VAL A 41 2.31 -0.07 -0.79
CA VAL A 41 1.11 0.25 -1.54
C VAL A 41 0.59 1.59 -1.08
N GLU A 42 0.51 2.53 -2.00
CA GLU A 42 0.04 3.90 -1.79
C GLU A 42 -1.22 4.10 -2.63
N ILE A 43 -2.33 4.43 -1.98
CA ILE A 43 -3.60 4.72 -2.64
C ILE A 43 -3.98 6.15 -2.28
N GLU A 44 -4.08 7.00 -3.28
CA GLU A 44 -4.40 8.42 -3.10
C GLU A 44 -5.54 8.85 -4.01
N LYS A 45 -6.40 9.71 -3.48
CA LYS A 45 -7.44 10.41 -4.23
C LYS A 45 -7.65 11.77 -3.61
N LYS A 46 -7.50 12.85 -4.38
CA LYS A 46 -7.94 14.17 -3.94
C LYS A 46 -9.43 14.35 -4.22
N ASP A 47 -10.08 15.23 -3.47
CA ASP A 47 -11.50 15.54 -3.66
C ASP A 47 -11.81 16.01 -5.09
N SER A 48 -10.89 16.77 -5.69
CA SER A 48 -10.96 17.25 -7.07
C SER A 48 -10.69 16.20 -8.13
N ASP A 49 -10.17 15.02 -7.77
CA ASP A 49 -9.76 14.02 -8.74
C ASP A 49 -10.97 13.18 -9.18
N ASP A 50 -11.10 12.91 -10.47
CA ASP A 50 -12.05 11.93 -11.00
C ASP A 50 -11.55 10.49 -10.83
N LYS A 51 -10.23 10.32 -10.68
CA LYS A 51 -9.54 9.03 -10.62
C LYS A 51 -8.94 8.76 -9.24
N VAL A 52 -8.52 7.51 -9.04
CA VAL A 52 -7.77 7.04 -7.87
C VAL A 52 -6.39 6.63 -8.35
N ASN A 53 -5.35 7.15 -7.70
CA ASN A 53 -3.97 6.76 -7.97
C ASN A 53 -3.58 5.61 -7.05
N ILE A 54 -3.09 4.53 -7.62
CA ILE A 54 -2.59 3.37 -6.87
C ILE A 54 -1.16 3.10 -7.33
N LEU A 55 -0.19 3.34 -6.45
CA LEU A 55 1.22 3.01 -6.66
C LEU A 55 1.58 1.78 -5.84
N VAL A 56 2.17 0.80 -6.50
CA VAL A 56 2.68 -0.41 -5.85
C VAL A 56 4.17 -0.53 -6.13
N THR A 57 4.98 -0.46 -5.07
CA THR A 57 6.43 -0.62 -5.13
C THR A 57 6.83 -1.93 -4.47
N ILE A 58 7.59 -2.75 -5.18
CA ILE A 58 8.12 -4.02 -4.70
C ILE A 58 9.64 -3.98 -4.80
N ASN A 59 10.29 -4.06 -3.65
CA ASN A 59 11.75 -4.06 -3.53
C ASN A 59 12.22 -5.41 -3.00
N ASN A 60 13.07 -6.09 -3.75
CA ASN A 60 13.73 -7.31 -3.28
C ASN A 60 14.92 -6.92 -2.40
N LEU A 61 15.04 -7.58 -1.25
CA LEU A 61 16.14 -7.42 -0.32
C LEU A 61 17.12 -8.55 -0.63
N LEU A 62 18.24 -8.21 -1.28
CA LEU A 62 19.36 -9.12 -1.54
C LEU A 62 20.14 -9.39 -0.25
#